data_AF-S4YBN1-F1
#
_entry.id   AF-S4YBN1-F1
#
_cell.length_a   1.000
_cell.length_b   1.000
_cell.length_c   1.000
_cell.angle_alpha   90.00
_cell.angle_beta   90.00
_cell.angle_gamma   90.00
#
_symmetry.space_group_name_H-M   'P 1'
#
loop_
_entity.id
_entity.type
_entity.pdbx_description
1 polymer ?
#
loop_
_entity_poly.entity_id
_entity_poly.type
_entity_poly.pdbx_seq_one_letter_code
_entity_poly.pdbx_strand_id
1 'polypeptide(L)'
;MGGWTDPGEEPGAGGAGGGGTGSGGGGSDAAGGGGTGSGGGGSDAAGGGGTGGSATAECVGPIEFIDPTLEATVRKYVAKPEGPLLPADVASLEFVQVSSREIYSLSGIECLRSLTQLSIGGDRLEDLSPLRSLTGLRSLNLWGGQVSNLSPLRSLTELRSLGLGGHQIVDLAPLRSLIRLEELNLSNTSISDVTALGSLTSLSELSLYKNPVSDISPLRSLSRLHTLKLGYFPISTLSPLSDLKALVQLVVFDAEISDISPLSTLTELRYVLLGRNRISDASPLASLSFLDLLDLSDNSVSDLTPFVANPDFSPGARVYVIQNPIDCADQASNIAALEARGAQFFSDCM
;
A
#
# COMPACT_ATOMS: atom_id res chain seq x y z
N MET A 1 -0.09 4.35 -19.62
CA MET A 1 0.74 3.53 -18.73
C MET A 1 1.60 4.48 -17.91
N GLY A 2 1.00 5.09 -16.89
CA GLY A 2 1.73 5.84 -15.88
C GLY A 2 1.43 5.12 -14.58
N GLY A 3 2.32 4.19 -14.22
CA GLY A 3 2.22 3.48 -12.94
C GLY A 3 2.41 4.46 -11.78
N TRP A 4 1.89 4.07 -10.63
CA TRP A 4 2.02 4.81 -9.38
C TRP A 4 3.48 5.21 -9.10
N THR A 5 3.79 6.50 -9.24
CA THR A 5 5.02 7.09 -8.69
C THR A 5 4.77 7.38 -7.22
N ASP A 6 5.38 6.58 -6.35
CA ASP A 6 5.47 6.87 -4.91
C ASP A 6 6.25 8.19 -4.73
N PRO A 7 5.67 9.25 -4.17
CA PRO A 7 6.38 10.50 -3.93
C PRO A 7 7.36 10.44 -2.74
N GLY A 8 7.52 9.28 -2.08
CA GLY A 8 8.27 9.15 -0.82
C GLY A 8 9.47 8.20 -0.79
N GLU A 9 9.88 7.59 -1.90
CA GLU A 9 10.95 6.58 -1.91
C GLU A 9 12.22 7.13 -2.59
N GLU A 10 13.05 7.87 -1.84
CA GLU A 10 14.46 8.04 -2.21
C GLU A 10 15.21 6.73 -1.88
N PRO A 11 16.12 6.26 -2.77
CA PRO A 11 16.99 5.13 -2.45
C PRO A 11 17.96 5.54 -1.36
N GLY A 12 17.80 4.98 -0.16
CA GLY A 12 18.67 5.21 0.98
C GLY A 12 20.12 4.82 0.67
N ALA A 13 20.98 5.82 0.50
CA ALA A 13 22.42 5.67 0.61
C ALA A 13 22.81 5.62 2.10
N GLY A 14 23.69 4.68 2.44
CA GLY A 14 24.05 4.35 3.82
C GLY A 14 24.85 5.40 4.60
N GLY A 15 24.79 5.25 5.92
CA GLY A 15 25.95 5.05 6.79
C GLY A 15 26.90 6.22 7.10
N ALA A 16 26.76 6.77 8.31
CA ALA A 16 27.81 7.10 9.30
C ALA A 16 27.11 7.89 10.43
N GLY A 17 27.33 7.76 11.74
CA GLY A 17 28.36 7.13 12.57
C GLY A 17 28.39 7.92 13.89
N GLY A 18 28.68 7.24 15.01
CA GLY A 18 28.88 7.84 16.35
C GLY A 18 27.73 7.53 17.33
N GLY A 19 27.91 6.76 18.41
CA GLY A 19 29.04 6.70 19.32
C GLY A 19 28.68 7.48 20.59
N GLY A 20 28.15 6.82 21.60
CA GLY A 20 27.73 7.47 22.84
C GLY A 20 27.39 6.47 23.95
N THR A 21 28.40 6.17 24.77
CA THR A 21 28.33 5.39 26.00
C THR A 21 27.49 6.08 27.09
N GLY A 22 26.71 5.31 27.85
CA GLY A 22 26.07 5.79 29.07
C GLY A 22 25.56 4.65 29.94
N SER A 23 26.35 4.26 30.95
CA SER A 23 25.98 3.32 32.01
C SER A 23 25.08 3.98 33.06
N GLY A 24 24.23 3.20 33.74
CA GLY A 24 23.90 3.49 35.15
C GLY A 24 22.56 2.97 35.66
N GLY A 25 22.64 2.00 36.59
CA GLY A 25 21.70 1.73 37.70
C GLY A 25 20.35 1.10 37.32
N GLY A 26 19.91 -0.05 37.84
CA GLY A 26 20.12 -0.61 39.17
C GLY A 26 19.06 -0.09 40.14
N GLY A 27 18.00 -0.87 40.38
CA GLY A 27 16.97 -0.57 41.38
C GLY A 27 15.81 -1.57 41.37
N SER A 28 15.81 -2.45 42.35
CA SER A 28 14.84 -3.51 42.62
C SER A 28 13.69 -3.06 43.54
N ASP A 29 12.74 -3.98 43.73
CA ASP A 29 11.75 -4.12 44.81
C ASP A 29 10.44 -3.33 44.68
N ALA A 30 9.29 -3.74 45.23
CA ALA A 30 8.59 -5.01 45.49
C ALA A 30 7.32 -4.62 46.28
N ALA A 31 6.21 -5.30 46.04
CA ALA A 31 4.98 -5.37 46.87
C ALA A 31 4.15 -4.07 47.05
N GLY A 32 2.81 -4.09 47.15
CA GLY A 32 1.84 -5.17 47.28
C GLY A 32 0.42 -4.62 47.52
N GLY A 33 -0.55 -5.55 47.64
CA GLY A 33 -1.93 -5.32 48.12
C GLY A 33 -2.89 -4.79 47.04
N GLY A 34 -4.01 -5.42 46.70
CA GLY A 34 -4.95 -6.19 47.51
C GLY A 34 -6.25 -5.37 47.61
N GLY A 35 -7.34 -5.82 46.97
CA GLY A 35 -8.62 -5.10 47.03
C GLY A 35 -9.70 -5.68 46.14
N THR A 36 -10.42 -6.66 46.67
CA THR A 36 -11.65 -7.26 46.14
C THR A 36 -12.84 -6.28 46.18
N GLY A 37 -13.74 -6.33 45.19
CA GLY A 37 -15.05 -5.66 45.27
C GLY A 37 -15.98 -6.08 44.13
N SER A 38 -17.00 -6.87 44.47
CA SER A 38 -18.04 -7.42 43.60
C SER A 38 -19.36 -6.64 43.77
N GLY A 39 -20.22 -6.63 42.74
CA GLY A 39 -21.63 -6.21 42.77
C GLY A 39 -21.98 -5.33 41.56
N GLY A 40 -22.72 -5.82 40.55
CA GLY A 40 -24.20 -5.85 40.50
C GLY A 40 -24.72 -4.46 40.04
N GLY A 41 -25.40 -4.24 38.92
CA GLY A 41 -26.57 -4.88 38.33
C GLY A 41 -27.67 -3.80 38.17
N GLY A 42 -28.33 -3.72 37.00
CA GLY A 42 -29.50 -2.85 36.71
C GLY A 42 -29.16 -1.61 35.85
N SER A 43 -29.55 -1.55 34.57
CA SER A 43 -30.87 -1.35 33.94
C SER A 43 -31.24 0.12 33.72
N ASP A 44 -31.40 0.45 32.44
CA ASP A 44 -32.27 1.46 31.82
C ASP A 44 -32.18 2.94 32.25
N ALA A 45 -31.72 3.78 31.33
CA ALA A 45 -32.31 5.09 31.09
C ALA A 45 -32.00 5.56 29.65
N ALA A 46 -33.08 5.73 28.87
CA ALA A 46 -33.10 6.41 27.59
C ALA A 46 -32.72 7.89 27.72
N GLY A 47 -32.16 8.48 26.67
CA GLY A 47 -32.10 9.94 26.55
C GLY A 47 -31.19 10.47 25.44
N GLY A 48 -31.81 11.00 24.37
CA GLY A 48 -31.23 11.99 23.45
C GLY A 48 -30.35 11.41 22.35
N GLY A 49 -30.73 11.41 21.07
CA GLY A 49 -31.25 12.56 20.36
C GLY A 49 -30.08 13.36 19.77
N GLY A 50 -29.51 12.85 18.68
CA GLY A 50 -28.47 13.51 17.90
C GLY A 50 -28.62 13.06 16.45
N THR A 51 -29.17 13.96 15.64
CA THR A 51 -29.74 13.73 14.32
C THR A 51 -28.77 13.10 13.33
N GLY A 52 -29.17 11.96 12.77
CA GLY A 52 -28.74 11.55 11.45
C GLY A 52 -29.11 12.64 10.44
N GLY A 53 -28.10 13.31 9.90
CA GLY A 53 -28.22 14.12 8.70
C GLY A 53 -28.40 13.21 7.50
N SER A 54 -29.64 12.76 7.30
CA SER A 54 -30.13 12.29 6.01
C SER A 54 -30.11 13.49 5.05
N ALA A 55 -29.10 13.56 4.20
CA ALA A 55 -29.11 14.48 3.07
C ALA A 55 -28.79 13.70 1.79
N THR A 56 -29.81 13.05 1.23
CA THR A 56 -29.97 13.13 -0.21
C THR A 56 -30.36 14.58 -0.51
N ALA A 57 -29.41 15.50 -0.44
CA ALA A 57 -29.60 16.84 -0.97
C ALA A 57 -29.79 16.65 -2.47
N GLU A 58 -31.04 16.76 -2.94
CA GLU A 58 -31.28 16.75 -4.36
C GLU A 58 -30.53 17.95 -4.94
N CYS A 59 -29.47 17.68 -5.71
CA CYS A 59 -28.67 18.65 -6.46
C CYS A 59 -29.53 19.36 -7.51
N VAL A 60 -30.45 20.19 -7.04
CA VAL A 60 -31.50 20.91 -7.78
C VAL A 60 -31.35 22.41 -7.58
N GLY A 61 -30.76 22.84 -6.45
CA GLY A 61 -30.43 24.23 -6.15
C GLY A 61 -28.94 24.56 -6.30
N PRO A 62 -28.52 25.75 -5.85
CA PRO A 62 -27.10 26.09 -5.72
C PRO A 62 -26.33 25.02 -4.94
N ILE A 63 -25.17 24.65 -5.47
CA ILE A 63 -24.25 23.71 -4.84
C ILE A 63 -23.49 24.46 -3.75
N GLU A 64 -23.58 23.96 -2.52
CA GLU A 64 -22.87 24.50 -1.37
C GLU A 64 -21.63 23.64 -1.11
N PHE A 65 -20.45 24.23 -1.32
CA PHE A 65 -19.19 23.64 -0.93
C PHE A 65 -18.84 24.13 0.47
N ILE A 66 -18.62 23.21 1.41
CA ILE A 66 -18.17 23.57 2.76
C ILE A 66 -16.70 24.00 2.72
N ASP A 67 -15.89 23.32 1.90
CA ASP A 67 -14.47 23.64 1.74
C ASP A 67 -14.26 24.73 0.67
N PRO A 68 -13.75 25.91 1.05
CA PRO A 68 -13.59 27.03 0.11
C PRO A 68 -12.48 26.78 -0.93
N THR A 69 -11.46 25.97 -0.60
CA THR A 69 -10.39 25.62 -1.53
C THR A 69 -10.91 24.66 -2.61
N LEU A 70 -11.77 23.73 -2.21
CA LEU A 70 -12.49 22.86 -3.13
C LEU A 70 -13.42 23.67 -4.04
N GLU A 71 -14.22 24.58 -3.47
CA GLU A 71 -15.10 25.46 -4.24
C GLU A 71 -14.31 26.27 -5.27
N ALA A 72 -13.24 26.95 -4.83
CA ALA A 72 -12.41 27.77 -5.70
C ALA A 72 -11.81 26.96 -6.85
N THR A 73 -11.44 25.70 -6.59
CA THR A 73 -10.93 24.79 -7.62
C THR A 73 -12.01 24.42 -8.62
N VAL A 74 -13.22 24.06 -8.16
CA VAL A 74 -14.36 23.78 -9.04
C VAL A 74 -14.71 25.00 -9.88
N ARG A 75 -14.77 26.20 -9.30
CA ARG A 75 -15.01 27.47 -10.02
C ARG A 75 -14.00 27.71 -11.13
N LYS A 76 -12.72 27.37 -10.90
CA LYS A 76 -11.66 27.46 -11.91
C LYS A 76 -11.92 26.50 -13.07
N TYR A 77 -12.34 25.27 -12.80
CA TYR A 77 -12.66 24.30 -13.85
C TYR A 77 -13.85 24.72 -14.72
N VAL A 78 -14.88 25.32 -14.11
CA VAL A 78 -16.10 25.73 -14.84
C VAL A 78 -16.07 27.19 -15.33
N ALA A 79 -14.93 27.89 -15.15
CA ALA A 79 -14.75 29.30 -15.51
C ALA A 79 -15.85 30.24 -14.96
N LYS A 80 -16.30 30.00 -13.72
CA LYS A 80 -17.36 30.79 -13.05
C LYS A 80 -16.89 31.35 -11.71
N PRO A 81 -16.21 32.52 -11.72
CA PRO A 81 -15.57 33.07 -10.52
C PRO A 81 -16.58 33.55 -9.47
N GLU A 82 -17.79 33.96 -9.86
CA GLU A 82 -18.79 34.57 -8.99
C GLU A 82 -20.19 33.98 -9.19
N GLY A 83 -21.09 34.28 -8.27
CA GLY A 83 -22.48 33.83 -8.29
C GLY A 83 -22.67 32.37 -7.88
N PRO A 84 -23.93 31.90 -7.82
CA PRO A 84 -24.25 30.54 -7.42
C PRO A 84 -23.73 29.52 -8.43
N LEU A 85 -23.05 28.48 -7.97
CA LEU A 85 -22.77 27.29 -8.75
C LEU A 85 -24.03 26.43 -8.80
N LEU A 86 -24.51 26.11 -9.99
CA LEU A 86 -25.68 25.28 -10.24
C LEU A 86 -25.24 23.91 -10.79
N PRO A 87 -26.05 22.85 -10.65
CA PRO A 87 -25.78 21.54 -11.22
C PRO A 87 -25.45 21.57 -12.73
N ALA A 88 -26.07 22.48 -13.47
CA ALA A 88 -25.81 22.68 -14.89
C ALA A 88 -24.38 23.20 -15.18
N ASP A 89 -23.81 24.01 -14.28
CA ASP A 89 -22.46 24.56 -14.46
C ASP A 89 -21.38 23.47 -14.36
N VAL A 90 -21.62 22.43 -13.53
CA VAL A 90 -20.68 21.34 -13.27
C VAL A 90 -21.03 20.06 -14.05
N ALA A 91 -22.06 20.09 -14.90
CA ALA A 91 -22.62 18.90 -15.55
C ALA A 91 -21.64 18.19 -16.51
N SER A 92 -20.63 18.90 -17.03
CA SER A 92 -19.59 18.34 -17.90
C SER A 92 -18.27 18.06 -17.17
N LEU A 93 -18.21 18.23 -15.85
CA LEU A 93 -16.96 18.10 -15.11
C LEU A 93 -16.66 16.62 -14.82
N GLU A 94 -15.75 16.05 -15.62
CA GLU A 94 -15.37 14.63 -15.53
C GLU A 94 -14.17 14.37 -14.61
N PHE A 95 -13.42 15.43 -14.27
CA PHE A 95 -12.20 15.34 -13.48
C PHE A 95 -12.06 16.54 -12.54
N VAL A 96 -11.65 16.27 -11.31
CA VAL A 96 -11.24 17.27 -10.32
C VAL A 96 -9.96 16.82 -9.65
N GLN A 97 -8.94 17.68 -9.67
CA GLN A 97 -7.72 17.49 -8.89
C GLN A 97 -7.46 18.69 -8.00
N VAL A 98 -7.21 18.40 -6.71
CA VAL A 98 -6.83 19.39 -5.72
C VAL A 98 -5.59 18.89 -4.99
N SER A 99 -4.46 19.59 -5.17
CA SER A 99 -3.23 19.34 -4.42
C SER A 99 -3.09 20.39 -3.33
N SER A 100 -3.88 20.26 -2.28
CA SER A 100 -3.80 21.08 -1.06
C SER A 100 -3.74 20.15 0.15
N ARG A 101 -3.08 20.56 1.23
CA ARG A 101 -3.14 19.83 2.51
C ARG A 101 -4.30 20.28 3.39
N GLU A 102 -4.99 21.34 2.98
CA GLU A 102 -5.98 22.03 3.81
C GLU A 102 -7.42 21.53 3.57
N ILE A 103 -7.64 20.67 2.56
CA ILE A 103 -8.99 20.15 2.28
C ILE A 103 -9.47 19.33 3.47
N TYR A 104 -10.66 19.66 3.96
CA TYR A 104 -11.27 19.00 5.12
C TYR A 104 -12.70 18.50 4.86
N SER A 105 -13.33 18.89 3.75
CA SER A 105 -14.68 18.45 3.40
C SER A 105 -14.84 18.24 1.90
N LEU A 106 -15.60 17.20 1.52
CA LEU A 106 -16.00 16.93 0.14
C LEU A 106 -17.43 17.39 -0.15
N SER A 107 -18.14 18.02 0.79
CA SER A 107 -19.53 18.44 0.58
C SER A 107 -19.64 19.34 -0.65
N GLY A 108 -20.66 19.09 -1.47
CA GLY A 108 -20.86 19.68 -2.79
C GLY A 108 -20.41 18.77 -3.95
N ILE A 109 -19.46 17.86 -3.71
CA ILE A 109 -18.97 16.89 -4.72
C ILE A 109 -20.06 15.91 -5.16
N GLU A 110 -21.03 15.58 -4.30
CA GLU A 110 -22.17 14.71 -4.62
C GLU A 110 -23.00 15.22 -5.82
N CYS A 111 -22.85 16.49 -6.21
CA CYS A 111 -23.52 17.12 -7.35
C CYS A 111 -22.72 17.04 -8.66
N LEU A 112 -21.46 16.63 -8.64
CA LEU A 112 -20.62 16.46 -9.83
C LEU A 112 -20.86 15.07 -10.45
N ARG A 113 -22.07 14.83 -10.93
CA ARG A 113 -22.53 13.48 -11.35
C ARG A 113 -21.80 12.88 -12.55
N SER A 114 -21.09 13.69 -13.33
CA SER A 114 -20.28 13.25 -14.48
C SER A 114 -18.84 12.91 -14.11
N LEU A 115 -18.47 13.04 -12.83
CA LEU A 115 -17.10 12.81 -12.38
C LEU A 115 -16.67 11.36 -12.59
N THR A 116 -15.57 11.19 -13.31
CA THR A 116 -14.92 9.88 -13.54
C THR A 116 -13.59 9.77 -12.81
N GLN A 117 -12.96 10.91 -12.47
CA GLN A 117 -11.67 10.96 -11.81
C GLN A 117 -11.67 12.02 -10.71
N LEU A 118 -11.29 11.63 -9.49
CA LEU A 118 -11.17 12.52 -8.35
C LEU A 118 -9.83 12.30 -7.67
N SER A 119 -9.02 13.34 -7.57
CA SER A 119 -7.76 13.31 -6.83
C SER A 119 -7.72 14.47 -5.83
N ILE A 120 -7.73 14.19 -4.54
CA ILE A 120 -7.73 15.21 -3.49
C ILE A 120 -6.68 14.90 -2.43
N GLY A 121 -5.79 15.85 -2.18
CA GLY A 121 -5.01 15.90 -0.94
C GLY A 121 -5.80 16.63 0.14
N GLY A 122 -5.66 16.22 1.40
CA GLY A 122 -6.28 16.95 2.51
C GLY A 122 -6.08 16.29 3.87
N ASP A 123 -5.10 16.79 4.65
CA ASP A 123 -4.56 16.15 5.87
C ASP A 123 -5.63 15.89 6.96
N ARG A 124 -6.82 16.47 6.78
CA ARG A 124 -7.95 16.43 7.71
C ARG A 124 -9.23 15.84 7.10
N LEU A 125 -9.15 15.24 5.92
CA LEU A 125 -10.31 14.64 5.26
C LEU A 125 -10.70 13.33 5.95
N GLU A 126 -11.93 13.25 6.45
CA GLU A 126 -12.47 12.06 7.16
C GLU A 126 -13.70 11.46 6.46
N ASP A 127 -14.64 12.30 6.01
CA ASP A 127 -15.95 11.86 5.53
C ASP A 127 -15.98 11.68 4.00
N LEU A 128 -16.28 10.45 3.58
CA LEU A 128 -16.47 10.09 2.17
C LEU A 128 -17.94 10.02 1.76
N SER A 129 -18.89 10.35 2.64
CA SER A 129 -20.33 10.29 2.35
C SER A 129 -20.73 11.05 1.08
N PRO A 130 -20.16 12.23 0.76
CA PRO A 130 -20.41 12.92 -0.52
C PRO A 130 -20.13 12.08 -1.78
N LEU A 131 -19.26 11.06 -1.70
CA LEU A 131 -18.91 10.24 -2.85
C LEU A 131 -19.96 9.17 -3.19
N ARG A 132 -20.88 8.85 -2.27
CA ARG A 132 -21.77 7.68 -2.36
C ARG A 132 -22.57 7.59 -3.67
N SER A 133 -22.98 8.73 -4.22
CA SER A 133 -23.80 8.83 -5.43
C SER A 133 -23.00 8.86 -6.73
N LEU A 134 -21.67 9.01 -6.68
CA LEU A 134 -20.80 9.18 -7.85
C LEU A 134 -20.46 7.84 -8.53
N THR A 135 -21.50 7.06 -8.84
CA THR A 135 -21.38 5.69 -9.37
C THR A 135 -20.61 5.56 -10.69
N GLY A 136 -20.39 6.67 -11.41
CA GLY A 136 -19.54 6.74 -12.61
C GLY A 136 -18.04 6.90 -12.34
N LEU A 137 -17.63 7.03 -11.07
CA LEU A 137 -16.24 7.25 -10.70
C LEU A 137 -15.38 6.01 -11.03
N ARG A 138 -14.26 6.25 -11.72
CA ARG A 138 -13.31 5.22 -12.20
C ARG A 138 -11.96 5.31 -11.51
N SER A 139 -11.54 6.51 -11.12
CA SER A 139 -10.31 6.73 -10.37
C SER A 139 -10.58 7.62 -9.18
N LEU A 140 -10.20 7.15 -8.00
CA LEU A 140 -10.27 7.89 -6.74
C LEU A 140 -8.90 7.83 -6.06
N ASN A 141 -8.25 8.98 -5.90
CA ASN A 141 -7.01 9.09 -5.14
C ASN A 141 -7.18 10.13 -4.03
N LEU A 142 -7.19 9.67 -2.77
CA LEU A 142 -7.19 10.53 -1.60
C LEU A 142 -5.88 10.27 -0.84
N TRP A 143 -5.15 11.34 -0.56
CA TRP A 143 -3.87 11.25 0.13
C TRP A 143 -3.75 12.26 1.25
N GLY A 144 -3.00 11.86 2.28
CA GLY A 144 -2.79 12.61 3.50
C GLY A 144 -4.13 13.00 4.09
N GLY A 145 -4.80 12.13 4.85
CA GLY A 145 -6.06 12.45 5.53
C GLY A 145 -6.37 11.40 6.58
N GLN A 146 -7.57 11.41 7.16
CA GLN A 146 -7.92 10.58 8.32
C GLN A 146 -9.13 9.66 8.08
N VAL A 147 -9.38 9.32 6.81
CA VAL A 147 -10.45 8.40 6.41
C VAL A 147 -10.30 7.05 7.14
N SER A 148 -11.40 6.58 7.73
CA SER A 148 -11.48 5.26 8.34
C SER A 148 -12.66 4.42 7.84
N ASN A 149 -13.71 5.08 7.34
CA ASN A 149 -14.94 4.43 6.90
C ASN A 149 -15.07 4.40 5.37
N LEU A 150 -14.95 3.21 4.79
CA LEU A 150 -15.08 2.99 3.35
C LEU A 150 -16.51 2.68 2.89
N SER A 151 -17.49 2.66 3.80
CA SER A 151 -18.90 2.34 3.46
C SER A 151 -19.50 3.19 2.33
N PRO A 152 -19.15 4.48 2.16
CA PRO A 152 -19.60 5.27 1.01
C PRO A 152 -19.11 4.76 -0.35
N LEU A 153 -18.00 4.00 -0.40
CA LEU A 153 -17.41 3.51 -1.65
C LEU A 153 -18.08 2.25 -2.19
N ARG A 154 -18.93 1.56 -1.40
CA ARG A 154 -19.52 0.25 -1.74
C ARG A 154 -20.25 0.24 -3.09
N SER A 155 -20.90 1.34 -3.46
CA SER A 155 -21.68 1.50 -4.68
C SER A 155 -20.85 1.95 -5.90
N LEU A 156 -19.57 2.25 -5.74
CA LEU A 156 -18.72 2.78 -6.81
C LEU A 156 -18.11 1.66 -7.67
N THR A 157 -18.96 0.78 -8.18
CA THR A 157 -18.57 -0.48 -8.85
C THR A 157 -17.82 -0.29 -10.17
N GLU A 158 -17.75 0.94 -10.68
CA GLU A 158 -16.98 1.33 -11.86
C GLU A 158 -15.52 1.69 -11.55
N LEU A 159 -15.12 1.73 -10.26
CA LEU A 159 -13.75 2.02 -9.85
C LEU A 159 -12.78 1.00 -10.45
N ARG A 160 -11.70 1.54 -11.04
CA ARG A 160 -10.54 0.83 -11.58
C ARG A 160 -9.27 1.15 -10.81
N SER A 161 -9.13 2.36 -10.29
CA SER A 161 -7.98 2.78 -9.48
C SER A 161 -8.46 3.41 -8.18
N LEU A 162 -7.94 2.91 -7.05
CA LEU A 162 -8.25 3.40 -5.70
C LEU A 162 -6.96 3.61 -4.91
N GLY A 163 -6.66 4.87 -4.61
CA GLY A 163 -5.57 5.30 -3.75
C GLY A 163 -6.09 5.86 -2.43
N LEU A 164 -5.74 5.21 -1.33
CA LEU A 164 -6.12 5.61 0.03
C LEU A 164 -4.95 5.44 1.02
N GLY A 165 -3.71 5.57 0.53
CA GLY A 165 -2.52 5.40 1.35
C GLY A 165 -2.40 6.48 2.44
N GLY A 166 -1.94 6.10 3.63
CA GLY A 166 -1.72 7.03 4.75
C GLY A 166 -2.98 7.42 5.53
N HIS A 167 -4.08 6.71 5.35
CA HIS A 167 -5.33 6.87 6.11
C HIS A 167 -5.41 5.94 7.33
N GLN A 168 -6.57 5.83 8.01
CA GLN A 168 -6.78 5.01 9.22
C GLN A 168 -7.83 3.92 8.96
N ILE A 169 -7.59 3.08 7.96
CA ILE A 169 -8.55 2.10 7.45
C ILE A 169 -8.27 0.73 8.05
N VAL A 170 -9.27 0.16 8.74
CA VAL A 170 -9.18 -1.20 9.29
C VAL A 170 -10.10 -2.18 8.54
N ASP A 171 -11.30 -1.73 8.14
CA ASP A 171 -12.30 -2.58 7.50
C ASP A 171 -12.33 -2.42 5.96
N LEU A 172 -12.00 -3.50 5.26
CA LEU A 172 -12.05 -3.59 3.80
C LEU A 172 -13.35 -4.20 3.25
N ALA A 173 -14.29 -4.62 4.10
CA ALA A 173 -15.56 -5.22 3.64
C ALA A 173 -16.35 -4.36 2.63
N PRO A 174 -16.32 -3.01 2.67
CA PRO A 174 -16.94 -2.19 1.64
C PRO A 174 -16.35 -2.37 0.23
N LEU A 175 -15.10 -2.82 0.10
CA LEU A 175 -14.42 -2.96 -1.20
C LEU A 175 -14.81 -4.24 -1.95
N ARG A 176 -15.44 -5.23 -1.30
CA ARG A 176 -15.75 -6.55 -1.89
C ARG A 176 -16.54 -6.50 -3.21
N SER A 177 -17.33 -5.45 -3.42
CA SER A 177 -18.14 -5.28 -4.64
C SER A 177 -17.38 -4.60 -5.80
N LEU A 178 -16.17 -4.11 -5.57
CA LEU A 178 -15.39 -3.35 -6.55
C LEU A 178 -14.59 -4.27 -7.48
N ILE A 179 -15.26 -5.26 -8.06
CA ILE A 179 -14.62 -6.34 -8.84
C ILE A 179 -13.90 -5.87 -10.11
N ARG A 180 -14.08 -4.60 -10.52
CA ARG A 180 -13.41 -3.95 -11.65
C ARG A 180 -12.11 -3.24 -11.25
N LEU A 181 -11.74 -3.27 -9.97
CA LEU A 181 -10.54 -2.63 -9.48
C LEU A 181 -9.30 -3.31 -10.06
N GLU A 182 -8.44 -2.51 -10.67
CA GLU A 182 -7.18 -2.90 -11.33
C GLU A 182 -5.98 -2.45 -10.48
N GLU A 183 -6.08 -1.27 -9.85
CA GLU A 183 -5.04 -0.69 -9.01
C GLU A 183 -5.59 -0.36 -7.62
N LEU A 184 -4.89 -0.83 -6.58
CA LEU A 184 -5.26 -0.56 -5.19
C LEU A 184 -4.03 -0.23 -4.34
N ASN A 185 -4.00 0.99 -3.82
CA ASN A 185 -2.99 1.42 -2.84
C ASN A 185 -3.65 1.69 -1.48
N LEU A 186 -3.33 0.83 -0.51
CA LEU A 186 -3.76 0.93 0.88
C LEU A 186 -2.55 0.99 1.83
N SER A 187 -1.41 1.49 1.35
CA SER A 187 -0.18 1.52 2.14
C SER A 187 -0.35 2.38 3.39
N ASN A 188 0.18 1.94 4.52
CA ASN A 188 0.13 2.68 5.79
C ASN A 188 -1.30 3.04 6.22
N THR A 189 -2.19 2.04 6.33
CA THR A 189 -3.60 2.25 6.71
C THR A 189 -4.07 1.50 7.95
N SER A 190 -3.23 0.65 8.57
CA SER A 190 -3.55 -0.20 9.75
C SER A 190 -4.41 -1.44 9.47
N ILE A 191 -4.40 -1.94 8.23
CA ILE A 191 -5.12 -3.16 7.84
C ILE A 191 -4.42 -4.40 8.39
N SER A 192 -5.19 -5.36 8.91
CA SER A 192 -4.69 -6.70 9.25
C SER A 192 -5.42 -7.82 8.54
N ASP A 193 -6.72 -7.65 8.26
CA ASP A 193 -7.53 -8.62 7.51
C ASP A 193 -7.74 -8.18 6.05
N VAL A 194 -7.18 -8.97 5.12
CA VAL A 194 -7.29 -8.75 3.67
C VAL A 194 -8.28 -9.67 2.99
N THR A 195 -9.13 -10.38 3.74
CA THR A 195 -10.12 -11.34 3.20
C THR A 195 -11.02 -10.73 2.14
N ALA A 196 -11.38 -9.45 2.29
CA ALA A 196 -12.21 -8.74 1.31
C ALA A 196 -11.56 -8.65 -0.09
N LEU A 197 -10.23 -8.64 -0.16
CA LEU A 197 -9.48 -8.46 -1.41
C LEU A 197 -9.52 -9.70 -2.32
N GLY A 198 -9.76 -10.90 -1.77
CA GLY A 198 -9.75 -12.13 -2.57
C GLY A 198 -10.83 -12.23 -3.65
N SER A 199 -11.79 -11.31 -3.65
CA SER A 199 -12.82 -11.17 -4.70
C SER A 199 -12.42 -10.23 -5.84
N LEU A 200 -11.35 -9.44 -5.68
CA LEU A 200 -10.93 -8.39 -6.61
C LEU A 200 -10.01 -8.94 -7.71
N THR A 201 -10.47 -9.96 -8.42
CA THR A 201 -9.67 -10.74 -9.37
C THR A 201 -9.18 -9.95 -10.59
N SER A 202 -9.65 -8.71 -10.77
CA SER A 202 -9.17 -7.78 -11.80
C SER A 202 -7.88 -7.05 -11.41
N LEU A 203 -7.46 -7.10 -10.14
CA LEU A 203 -6.29 -6.40 -9.64
C LEU A 203 -5.02 -6.81 -10.41
N SER A 204 -4.35 -5.80 -10.95
CA SER A 204 -3.01 -5.88 -11.53
C SER A 204 -1.95 -5.26 -10.62
N GLU A 205 -2.32 -4.27 -9.79
CA GLU A 205 -1.40 -3.62 -8.86
C GLU A 205 -2.01 -3.54 -7.45
N LEU A 206 -1.27 -4.05 -6.45
CA LEU A 206 -1.68 -4.01 -5.06
C LEU A 206 -0.52 -3.58 -4.17
N SER A 207 -0.73 -2.50 -3.40
CA SER A 207 0.17 -2.11 -2.31
C SER A 207 -0.54 -2.18 -0.96
N LEU A 208 -0.02 -3.03 -0.09
CA LEU A 208 -0.41 -3.19 1.31
C LEU A 208 0.76 -2.87 2.26
N TYR A 209 1.78 -2.18 1.75
CA TYR A 209 2.99 -1.83 2.48
C TYR A 209 2.70 -1.10 3.80
N LYS A 210 3.47 -1.35 4.87
CA LYS A 210 3.25 -0.74 6.20
C LYS A 210 1.85 -1.03 6.79
N ASN A 211 1.36 -2.26 6.62
CA ASN A 211 0.17 -2.74 7.31
C ASN A 211 0.48 -4.05 8.06
N PRO A 212 -0.11 -4.27 9.24
CA PRO A 212 0.07 -5.50 10.02
C PRO A 212 -0.68 -6.71 9.43
N VAL A 213 -0.49 -6.99 8.14
CA VAL A 213 -1.07 -8.13 7.42
C VAL A 213 -0.13 -9.34 7.56
N SER A 214 -0.55 -10.35 8.30
CA SER A 214 0.23 -11.58 8.49
C SER A 214 -0.22 -12.74 7.61
N ASP A 215 -1.52 -12.82 7.29
CA ASP A 215 -2.11 -13.83 6.41
C ASP A 215 -2.47 -13.22 5.05
N ILE A 216 -1.73 -13.65 4.03
CA ILE A 216 -1.95 -13.26 2.64
C ILE A 216 -2.66 -14.35 1.82
N SER A 217 -3.22 -15.38 2.46
CA SER A 217 -3.99 -16.45 1.79
C SER A 217 -5.11 -15.94 0.89
N PRO A 218 -5.84 -14.85 1.22
CA PRO A 218 -6.85 -14.28 0.34
C PRO A 218 -6.31 -13.80 -1.02
N LEU A 219 -5.01 -13.53 -1.15
CA LEU A 219 -4.42 -13.03 -2.40
C LEU A 219 -4.22 -14.12 -3.47
N ARG A 220 -4.37 -15.40 -3.13
CA ARG A 220 -4.15 -16.55 -4.04
C ARG A 220 -4.97 -16.48 -5.33
N SER A 221 -6.16 -15.87 -5.29
CA SER A 221 -7.07 -15.76 -6.42
C SER A 221 -6.72 -14.62 -7.39
N LEU A 222 -5.78 -13.74 -7.04
CA LEU A 222 -5.44 -12.54 -7.80
C LEU A 222 -4.48 -12.85 -8.97
N SER A 223 -4.86 -13.79 -9.82
CA SER A 223 -4.04 -14.31 -10.94
C SER A 223 -3.60 -13.26 -11.97
N ARG A 224 -4.18 -12.06 -11.97
CA ARG A 224 -3.82 -10.94 -12.84
C ARG A 224 -2.81 -9.98 -12.22
N LEU A 225 -2.35 -10.24 -11.00
CA LEU A 225 -1.46 -9.35 -10.27
C LEU A 225 -0.08 -9.32 -10.92
N HIS A 226 0.34 -8.13 -11.35
CA HIS A 226 1.66 -7.84 -11.92
C HIS A 226 2.58 -7.22 -10.88
N THR A 227 2.04 -6.40 -9.98
CA THR A 227 2.79 -5.70 -8.93
C THR A 227 2.18 -5.98 -7.57
N LEU A 228 3.00 -6.48 -6.64
CA LEU A 228 2.63 -6.69 -5.25
C LEU A 228 3.67 -6.05 -4.32
N LYS A 229 3.22 -5.13 -3.47
CA LYS A 229 4.04 -4.53 -2.42
C LYS A 229 3.51 -4.86 -1.03
N LEU A 230 4.36 -5.47 -0.21
CA LEU A 230 4.12 -5.96 1.15
C LEU A 230 5.34 -5.61 2.02
N GLY A 231 5.17 -5.56 3.35
CA GLY A 231 6.31 -5.38 4.24
C GLY A 231 6.09 -4.52 5.49
N TYR A 232 7.18 -4.38 6.27
CA TYR A 232 7.31 -3.79 7.61
C TYR A 232 6.64 -4.54 8.76
N PHE A 233 5.93 -5.61 8.48
CA PHE A 233 5.33 -6.47 9.49
C PHE A 233 5.51 -7.94 9.11
N PRO A 234 5.57 -8.86 10.09
CA PRO A 234 5.78 -10.27 9.82
C PRO A 234 4.68 -10.87 8.93
N ILE A 235 5.09 -11.52 7.85
CA ILE A 235 4.20 -12.30 6.98
C ILE A 235 4.47 -13.78 7.20
N SER A 236 3.41 -14.56 7.39
CA SER A 236 3.56 -15.96 7.82
C SER A 236 4.21 -16.85 6.76
N THR A 237 3.88 -16.62 5.48
CA THR A 237 4.40 -17.42 4.35
C THR A 237 4.08 -16.74 3.02
N LEU A 238 4.93 -16.98 2.01
CA LEU A 238 4.68 -16.58 0.62
C LEU A 238 3.93 -17.64 -0.21
N SER A 239 3.53 -18.77 0.38
CA SER A 239 2.87 -19.86 -0.37
C SER A 239 1.61 -19.46 -1.16
N PRO A 240 0.82 -18.44 -0.78
CA PRO A 240 -0.30 -17.96 -1.60
C PRO A 240 0.13 -17.34 -2.94
N LEU A 241 1.40 -16.96 -3.10
CA LEU A 241 1.92 -16.33 -4.31
C LEU A 241 2.31 -17.32 -5.41
N SER A 242 2.44 -18.62 -5.09
CA SER A 242 3.01 -19.65 -5.98
C SER A 242 2.36 -19.73 -7.37
N ASP A 243 1.07 -19.37 -7.47
CA ASP A 243 0.29 -19.46 -8.71
C ASP A 243 0.09 -18.10 -9.41
N LEU A 244 0.65 -17.01 -8.89
CA LEU A 244 0.52 -15.67 -9.46
C LEU A 244 1.50 -15.47 -10.62
N LYS A 245 1.34 -16.25 -11.69
CA LYS A 245 2.29 -16.33 -12.82
C LYS A 245 2.48 -15.03 -13.59
N ALA A 246 1.55 -14.08 -13.45
CA ALA A 246 1.64 -12.75 -14.06
C ALA A 246 2.51 -11.77 -13.27
N LEU A 247 3.03 -12.17 -12.09
CA LEU A 247 3.77 -11.27 -11.20
C LEU A 247 5.13 -10.90 -11.82
N VAL A 248 5.33 -9.60 -11.99
CA VAL A 248 6.54 -8.99 -12.57
C VAL A 248 7.36 -8.27 -11.49
N GLN A 249 6.67 -7.61 -10.56
CA GLN A 249 7.28 -6.88 -9.46
C GLN A 249 6.75 -7.40 -8.12
N LEU A 250 7.68 -7.82 -7.28
CA LEU A 250 7.43 -8.23 -5.91
C LEU A 250 8.32 -7.44 -4.96
N VAL A 251 7.70 -6.70 -4.04
CA VAL A 251 8.37 -6.05 -2.92
C VAL A 251 7.86 -6.69 -1.64
N VAL A 252 8.76 -7.29 -0.87
CA VAL A 252 8.48 -7.82 0.47
C VAL A 252 9.64 -7.42 1.37
N PHE A 253 9.58 -6.21 1.91
CA PHE A 253 10.67 -5.63 2.71
C PHE A 253 10.35 -5.74 4.21
N ASP A 254 11.31 -6.13 5.05
CA ASP A 254 11.13 -6.13 6.51
C ASP A 254 9.89 -6.93 6.97
N ALA A 255 9.80 -8.20 6.56
CA ALA A 255 8.63 -9.06 6.78
C ALA A 255 8.95 -10.42 7.43
N GLU A 256 10.17 -10.59 7.95
CA GLU A 256 10.67 -11.82 8.57
C GLU A 256 10.65 -13.06 7.68
N ILE A 257 10.60 -12.90 6.35
CA ILE A 257 10.55 -14.02 5.41
C ILE A 257 11.87 -14.79 5.41
N SER A 258 11.81 -16.11 5.50
CA SER A 258 12.96 -16.99 5.31
C SER A 258 12.77 -17.96 4.14
N ASP A 259 11.55 -18.46 3.94
CA ASP A 259 11.20 -19.36 2.85
C ASP A 259 10.65 -18.60 1.64
N ILE A 260 11.45 -18.61 0.58
CA ILE A 260 11.12 -18.04 -0.73
C ILE A 260 10.92 -19.10 -1.82
N SER A 261 10.80 -20.38 -1.45
CA SER A 261 10.47 -21.47 -2.39
C SER A 261 9.22 -21.21 -3.25
N PRO A 262 8.16 -20.52 -2.79
CA PRO A 262 7.00 -20.18 -3.62
C PRO A 262 7.35 -19.35 -4.87
N LEU A 263 8.45 -18.59 -4.84
CA LEU A 263 8.86 -17.69 -5.92
C LEU A 263 9.51 -18.43 -7.10
N SER A 264 9.97 -19.66 -6.90
CA SER A 264 10.70 -20.47 -7.90
C SER A 264 9.93 -20.71 -9.20
N THR A 265 8.61 -20.53 -9.17
CA THR A 265 7.73 -20.80 -10.30
C THR A 265 7.17 -19.52 -10.94
N LEU A 266 7.63 -18.33 -10.50
CA LEU A 266 7.17 -17.02 -10.97
C LEU A 266 8.15 -16.47 -12.00
N THR A 267 8.17 -17.09 -13.17
CA THR A 267 9.19 -16.86 -14.20
C THR A 267 9.13 -15.48 -14.88
N GLU A 268 8.05 -14.72 -14.69
CA GLU A 268 7.89 -13.36 -15.22
C GLU A 268 8.49 -12.28 -14.29
N LEU A 269 9.02 -12.66 -13.13
CA LEU A 269 9.62 -11.72 -12.19
C LEU A 269 10.82 -10.99 -12.80
N ARG A 270 10.78 -9.66 -12.67
CA ARG A 270 11.83 -8.72 -13.11
C ARG A 270 12.40 -7.90 -11.97
N TYR A 271 11.53 -7.49 -11.03
CA TYR A 271 11.91 -6.64 -9.91
C TYR A 271 11.55 -7.35 -8.61
N VAL A 272 12.56 -7.89 -7.93
CA VAL A 272 12.40 -8.66 -6.69
C VAL A 272 13.15 -7.95 -5.58
N LEU A 273 12.41 -7.30 -4.68
CA LEU A 273 12.97 -6.56 -3.55
C LEU A 273 12.57 -7.26 -2.25
N LEU A 274 13.52 -7.96 -1.65
CA LEU A 274 13.35 -8.81 -0.48
C LEU A 274 14.29 -8.38 0.67
N GLY A 275 14.69 -7.10 0.67
CA GLY A 275 15.60 -6.56 1.68
C GLY A 275 15.06 -6.66 3.11
N ARG A 276 15.96 -6.72 4.10
CA ARG A 276 15.65 -6.77 5.54
C ARG A 276 14.79 -7.98 5.92
N ASN A 277 15.13 -9.18 5.46
CA ASN A 277 14.41 -10.40 5.80
C ASN A 277 15.34 -11.40 6.51
N ARG A 278 14.97 -12.68 6.54
CA ARG A 278 15.73 -13.78 7.16
C ARG A 278 16.10 -14.85 6.13
N ILE A 279 16.27 -14.46 4.87
CA ILE A 279 16.54 -15.36 3.76
C ILE A 279 17.99 -15.82 3.87
N SER A 280 18.21 -17.13 3.84
CA SER A 280 19.56 -17.74 3.77
C SER A 280 19.75 -18.60 2.52
N ASP A 281 18.67 -19.22 2.04
CA ASP A 281 18.66 -19.98 0.80
C ASP A 281 18.07 -19.15 -0.35
N ALA A 282 18.94 -18.70 -1.24
CA ALA A 282 18.56 -17.96 -2.44
C ALA A 282 18.33 -18.86 -3.67
N SER A 283 18.48 -20.18 -3.54
CA SER A 283 18.33 -21.12 -4.66
C SER A 283 16.98 -21.08 -5.38
N PRO A 284 15.83 -20.75 -4.75
CA PRO A 284 14.57 -20.60 -5.47
C PRO A 284 14.61 -19.53 -6.57
N LEU A 285 15.43 -18.50 -6.43
CA LEU A 285 15.55 -17.41 -7.39
C LEU A 285 16.53 -17.71 -8.53
N ALA A 286 17.36 -18.76 -8.38
CA ALA A 286 18.40 -19.10 -9.35
C ALA A 286 17.87 -19.40 -10.75
N SER A 287 16.65 -19.93 -10.86
CA SER A 287 16.03 -20.28 -12.14
C SER A 287 15.41 -19.08 -12.88
N LEU A 288 15.31 -17.92 -12.25
CA LEU A 288 14.69 -16.73 -12.82
C LEU A 288 15.67 -16.03 -13.77
N SER A 289 15.29 -15.96 -15.06
CA SER A 289 16.19 -15.53 -16.14
C SER A 289 15.90 -14.12 -16.68
N PHE A 290 14.90 -13.43 -16.10
CA PHE A 290 14.47 -12.10 -16.52
C PHE A 290 14.58 -11.04 -15.40
N LEU A 291 15.37 -11.29 -14.36
CA LEU A 291 15.55 -10.35 -13.27
C LEU A 291 16.33 -9.11 -13.74
N ASP A 292 15.68 -7.96 -13.74
CA ASP A 292 16.31 -6.67 -13.99
C ASP A 292 16.91 -6.09 -12.70
N LEU A 293 16.27 -6.36 -11.56
CA LEU A 293 16.72 -5.97 -10.22
C LEU A 293 16.36 -7.05 -9.19
N LEU A 294 17.37 -7.50 -8.45
CA LEU A 294 17.23 -8.37 -7.29
C LEU A 294 17.88 -7.70 -6.08
N ASP A 295 17.10 -7.39 -5.06
CA ASP A 295 17.60 -6.89 -3.78
C ASP A 295 17.35 -7.92 -2.67
N LEU A 296 18.44 -8.47 -2.16
CA LEU A 296 18.51 -9.39 -1.01
C LEU A 296 19.30 -8.74 0.13
N SER A 297 19.45 -7.42 0.18
CA SER A 297 20.25 -6.75 1.20
C SER A 297 19.70 -6.97 2.60
N ASP A 298 20.55 -6.96 3.63
CA ASP A 298 20.17 -7.18 5.03
C ASP A 298 19.38 -8.50 5.20
N ASN A 299 20.02 -9.61 4.85
CA ASN A 299 19.51 -10.97 4.97
C ASN A 299 20.61 -11.88 5.58
N SER A 300 20.50 -13.19 5.40
CA SER A 300 21.47 -14.19 5.86
C SER A 300 22.01 -15.05 4.71
N VAL A 301 22.07 -14.50 3.50
CA VAL A 301 22.58 -15.20 2.30
C VAL A 301 24.11 -15.27 2.36
N SER A 302 24.68 -16.46 2.23
CA SER A 302 26.14 -16.63 2.19
C SER A 302 26.64 -17.36 0.95
N ASP A 303 25.74 -18.07 0.26
CA ASP A 303 26.07 -18.89 -0.92
C ASP A 303 25.46 -18.29 -2.19
N LEU A 304 26.33 -17.89 -3.13
CA LEU A 304 25.94 -17.37 -4.44
C LEU A 304 26.04 -18.43 -5.54
N THR A 305 26.48 -19.65 -5.21
CA THR A 305 26.61 -20.77 -6.16
C THR A 305 25.31 -21.04 -6.95
N PRO A 306 24.10 -20.96 -6.36
CA PRO A 306 22.87 -21.17 -7.11
C PRO A 306 22.74 -20.25 -8.34
N PHE A 307 23.14 -18.99 -8.22
CA PHE A 307 23.07 -18.04 -9.35
C PHE A 307 24.07 -18.40 -10.45
N VAL A 308 25.26 -18.88 -10.09
CA VAL A 308 26.29 -19.30 -11.06
C VAL A 308 25.86 -20.53 -11.84
N ALA A 309 25.11 -21.44 -11.20
CA ALA A 309 24.61 -22.67 -11.79
C ALA A 309 23.60 -22.43 -12.92
N ASN A 310 22.94 -21.27 -12.97
CA ASN A 310 22.11 -20.86 -14.09
C ASN A 310 22.96 -20.12 -15.14
N PRO A 311 23.22 -20.72 -16.32
CA PRO A 311 23.99 -20.06 -17.37
C PRO A 311 23.27 -18.82 -17.95
N ASP A 312 21.93 -18.80 -17.88
CA ASP A 312 21.07 -17.75 -18.40
C ASP A 312 20.65 -16.76 -17.29
N PHE A 313 21.39 -16.71 -16.17
CA PHE A 313 21.10 -15.78 -15.09
C PHE A 313 21.24 -14.32 -15.57
N SER A 314 20.10 -13.75 -15.95
CA SER A 314 19.77 -12.35 -16.17
C SER A 314 20.95 -11.41 -16.47
N PRO A 315 21.49 -11.42 -17.71
CA PRO A 315 22.52 -10.46 -18.13
C PRO A 315 22.04 -9.02 -17.93
N GLY A 316 22.81 -8.20 -17.21
CA GLY A 316 22.45 -6.83 -16.87
C GLY A 316 21.66 -6.66 -15.58
N ALA A 317 21.31 -7.75 -14.88
CA ALA A 317 20.67 -7.70 -13.57
C ALA A 317 21.50 -6.88 -12.58
N ARG A 318 20.84 -6.02 -11.81
CA ARG A 318 21.43 -5.38 -10.64
C ARG A 318 21.08 -6.21 -9.41
N VAL A 319 22.09 -6.83 -8.80
CA VAL A 319 21.94 -7.73 -7.66
C VAL A 319 22.56 -7.09 -6.43
N TYR A 320 21.74 -6.76 -5.44
CA TYR A 320 22.16 -6.21 -4.16
C TYR A 320 22.14 -7.31 -3.11
N VAL A 321 23.29 -7.58 -2.51
CA VAL A 321 23.49 -8.56 -1.42
C VAL A 321 24.29 -7.93 -0.28
N ILE A 322 24.18 -6.61 -0.12
CA ILE A 322 24.83 -5.84 0.96
C ILE A 322 24.27 -6.29 2.31
N GLN A 323 25.06 -6.22 3.38
CA GLN A 323 24.66 -6.66 4.73
C GLN A 323 24.21 -8.13 4.76
N ASN A 324 24.98 -8.99 4.11
CA ASN A 324 24.82 -10.44 4.17
C ASN A 324 26.14 -11.09 4.63
N PRO A 325 26.10 -12.27 5.27
CA PRO A 325 27.29 -12.98 5.74
C PRO A 325 28.05 -13.67 4.59
N ILE A 326 28.42 -12.91 3.56
CA ILE A 326 29.19 -13.37 2.41
C ILE A 326 30.67 -13.36 2.76
N ASP A 327 31.32 -14.52 2.71
CA ASP A 327 32.78 -14.59 2.74
C ASP A 327 33.33 -14.18 1.36
N CYS A 328 33.99 -13.02 1.34
CA CYS A 328 34.47 -12.42 0.10
C CYS A 328 35.56 -13.25 -0.60
N ALA A 329 36.36 -14.01 0.14
CA ALA A 329 37.39 -14.86 -0.48
C ALA A 329 36.75 -16.09 -1.13
N ASP A 330 35.81 -16.72 -0.42
CA ASP A 330 35.13 -17.93 -0.90
C ASP A 330 34.20 -17.64 -2.08
N GLN A 331 33.48 -16.51 -2.03
CA GLN A 331 32.49 -16.14 -3.06
C GLN A 331 33.08 -15.29 -4.21
N ALA A 332 34.35 -14.89 -4.16
CA ALA A 332 34.99 -14.07 -5.20
C ALA A 332 34.85 -14.68 -6.61
N SER A 333 35.04 -16.00 -6.73
CA SER A 333 34.94 -16.68 -8.02
C SER A 333 33.50 -16.71 -8.56
N ASN A 334 32.50 -16.82 -7.67
CA ASN A 334 31.09 -16.77 -8.03
C ASN A 334 30.69 -15.38 -8.52
N ILE A 335 31.10 -14.32 -7.79
CA ILE A 335 30.85 -12.92 -8.16
C ILE A 335 31.48 -12.62 -9.53
N ALA A 336 32.76 -12.93 -9.71
CA ALA A 336 33.46 -12.70 -10.98
C ALA A 336 32.81 -13.46 -12.15
N ALA A 337 32.33 -14.68 -11.93
CA ALA A 337 31.63 -15.46 -12.95
C ALA A 337 30.29 -14.83 -13.37
N LEU A 338 29.56 -14.23 -12.42
CA LEU A 338 28.29 -13.56 -12.69
C LEU A 338 28.50 -12.20 -13.38
N GLU A 339 29.50 -11.44 -12.96
CA GLU A 339 29.89 -10.17 -13.60
C GLU A 339 30.39 -10.37 -15.03
N ALA A 340 31.14 -11.45 -15.30
CA ALA A 340 31.56 -11.81 -16.65
C ALA A 340 30.36 -12.11 -17.59
N ARG A 341 29.19 -12.44 -17.04
CA ARG A 341 27.92 -12.61 -17.77
C ARG A 341 27.10 -11.33 -17.86
N GLY A 342 27.61 -10.21 -17.33
CA GLY A 342 27.01 -8.88 -17.42
C GLY A 342 26.11 -8.49 -16.25
N ALA A 343 25.95 -9.34 -15.22
CA ALA A 343 25.27 -8.93 -13.99
C ALA A 343 26.14 -7.93 -13.21
N GLN A 344 25.49 -7.05 -12.44
CA GLN A 344 26.15 -6.08 -11.56
C GLN A 344 25.87 -6.46 -10.12
N PHE A 345 26.92 -6.80 -9.37
CA PHE A 345 26.81 -7.20 -7.96
C PHE A 345 27.21 -6.05 -7.04
N PHE A 346 26.36 -5.76 -6.07
CA PHE A 346 26.61 -4.80 -5.00
C PHE A 346 26.65 -5.59 -3.69
N SER A 347 27.80 -5.63 -3.03
CA SER A 347 28.06 -6.45 -1.84
C SER A 347 29.08 -5.77 -0.93
N ASP A 348 29.20 -6.19 0.33
CA ASP A 348 30.22 -5.66 1.25
C ASP A 348 31.67 -6.02 0.88
N CYS A 349 31.85 -6.84 -0.17
CA CYS A 349 33.16 -7.24 -0.67
C CYS A 349 33.81 -6.23 -1.62
N MET A 350 33.06 -5.21 -2.08
CA MET A 350 33.47 -4.23 -3.09
C MET A 350 33.04 -2.80 -2.74
#